data_AF-A0A1E4FZL1-F1
#
_entry.id   AF-A0A1E4FZL1-F1
#
_cell.length_a   1.000
_cell.length_b   1.000
_cell.length_c   1.000
_cell.angle_alpha   90.00
_cell.angle_beta   90.00
_cell.angle_gamma   90.00
#
_symmetry.space_group_name_H-M   'P 1'
#
loop_
_entity.id
_entity.type
_entity.pdbx_description
1 polymer ?
#
loop_
_entity_poly.entity_id
_entity_poly.type
_entity_poly.pdbx_seq_one_letter_code
_entity_poly.pdbx_strand_id
1 'polypeptide(L)'
;MLRLCLLLLLSSLAWARPLDLTGRARDFQSVRNWNTYYWREDFSFWLEPDGGGPALQIVSREPTPAYHWRMGTTYPKGPAVDWSSKPRVRVVAVSGLDRDPAEFYGQKLSPQVATALVLWVNERPFYVNNWFHSWGADTVAAAARIYANQPAPFDIYGFVKGAPLAFSPEAQTLLRQHPAARFYHGLVRGRPGHYQVELLHLIEQDQQGEGKIIWGPSAGIPLLDERKP
;
A
#
# COMPACT_ATOMS: atom_id res chain seq x y z
N MET A 1 -15.67 43.21 23.43
CA MET A 1 -14.28 42.71 23.39
C MET A 1 -14.23 41.33 24.02
N LEU A 2 -14.36 40.26 23.25
CA LEU A 2 -13.95 38.90 23.67
C LEU A 2 -13.74 38.04 22.40
N ARG A 3 -12.45 37.92 22.04
CA ARG A 3 -11.74 36.85 21.30
C ARG A 3 -12.64 35.83 20.57
N LEU A 4 -12.71 35.75 19.24
CA LEU A 4 -11.62 35.58 18.25
C LEU A 4 -10.52 34.62 18.73
N CYS A 5 -10.83 33.32 18.84
CA CYS A 5 -9.85 32.23 18.94
C CYS A 5 -10.49 30.85 18.70
N LEU A 6 -11.19 30.67 17.57
CA LEU A 6 -11.71 29.34 17.19
C LEU A 6 -11.59 29.11 15.67
N LEU A 7 -10.38 29.25 15.13
CA LEU A 7 -10.13 29.07 13.68
C LEU A 7 -8.80 28.36 13.35
N LEU A 8 -8.17 27.64 14.30
CA LEU A 8 -6.84 27.05 14.10
C LEU A 8 -6.67 25.59 14.57
N LEU A 9 -7.69 24.74 14.46
CA LEU A 9 -7.56 23.28 14.71
C LEU A 9 -8.33 22.39 13.71
N LEU A 10 -8.49 22.81 12.46
CA LEU A 10 -9.09 21.98 11.39
C LEU A 10 -8.09 21.55 10.31
N SER A 11 -6.79 21.54 10.61
CA SER A 11 -5.74 21.23 9.62
C SER A 11 -5.31 19.75 9.57
N SER A 12 -5.91 18.84 10.35
CA SER A 12 -5.33 17.49 10.55
C SER A 12 -6.22 16.30 10.13
N LEU A 13 -7.35 16.52 9.45
CA LEU A 13 -8.12 15.43 8.84
C LEU A 13 -8.48 15.74 7.38
N ALA A 14 -7.52 16.29 6.62
CA ALA A 14 -7.59 16.11 5.18
C ALA A 14 -7.33 14.61 4.92
N TRP A 15 -8.40 13.83 4.90
CA TRP A 15 -8.35 12.41 4.52
C TRP A 15 -7.53 12.27 3.24
N ALA A 16 -6.64 11.29 3.21
CA ALA A 16 -5.80 11.02 2.06
C ALA A 16 -6.68 10.91 0.81
N ARG A 17 -6.42 11.75 -0.20
CA ARG A 17 -7.19 11.83 -1.44
C ARG A 17 -6.57 10.93 -2.50
N PRO A 18 -7.37 10.25 -3.32
CA PRO A 18 -6.83 9.45 -4.40
C PRO A 18 -6.27 10.37 -5.49
N LEU A 19 -5.16 9.95 -6.09
CA LEU A 19 -4.51 10.58 -7.23
C LEU A 19 -4.33 9.51 -8.32
N ASP A 20 -4.64 9.84 -9.57
CA ASP A 20 -4.32 9.04 -10.76
C ASP A 20 -3.65 9.97 -11.77
N LEU A 21 -2.33 9.87 -11.86
CA LEU A 21 -1.49 10.85 -12.55
C LEU A 21 -0.58 10.15 -13.55
N THR A 22 -0.30 10.84 -14.65
CA THR A 22 0.70 10.42 -15.61
C THR A 22 1.68 11.56 -15.84
N GLY A 23 2.95 11.25 -16.03
CA GLY A 23 4.00 12.26 -16.13
C GLY A 23 5.39 11.66 -16.32
N ARG A 24 6.42 12.51 -16.25
CA ARG A 24 7.83 12.08 -16.27
C ARG A 24 8.39 12.00 -14.85
N ALA A 25 9.07 10.90 -14.56
CA ALA A 25 9.78 10.72 -13.31
C ALA A 25 11.19 11.30 -13.40
N ARG A 26 11.68 11.97 -12.36
CA ARG A 26 13.09 12.37 -12.22
C ARG A 26 13.59 12.16 -10.80
N ASP A 27 14.91 12.19 -10.63
CA ASP A 27 15.60 12.08 -9.35
C ASP A 27 15.17 10.85 -8.55
N PHE A 28 15.04 9.72 -9.24
CA PHE A 28 14.69 8.45 -8.61
C PHE A 28 15.77 8.05 -7.61
N GLN A 29 15.32 7.67 -6.42
CA GLN A 29 16.14 7.12 -5.35
C GLN A 29 15.51 5.83 -4.87
N SER A 30 16.32 4.79 -4.75
CA SER A 30 15.94 3.57 -4.03
C SER A 30 16.54 3.60 -2.63
N VAL A 31 15.78 3.13 -1.66
CA VAL A 31 16.18 2.98 -0.27
C VAL A 31 16.11 1.51 0.06
N ARG A 32 17.24 0.92 0.44
CA ARG A 32 17.30 -0.39 1.06
C ARG A 32 18.05 -0.27 2.37
N ASN A 33 17.39 -0.53 3.50
CA ASN A 33 18.04 -0.43 4.79
C ASN A 33 17.53 -1.50 5.76
N TRP A 34 18.36 -1.83 6.74
CA TRP A 34 17.99 -2.76 7.81
C TRP A 34 17.02 -2.08 8.79
N ASN A 35 15.89 -2.72 9.08
CA ASN A 35 14.87 -2.25 10.02
C ASN A 35 14.69 -3.27 11.14
N THR A 36 15.55 -3.18 12.16
CA THR A 36 15.60 -4.04 13.36
C THR A 36 15.81 -5.53 13.07
N TYR A 37 14.91 -6.17 12.32
CA TYR A 37 14.86 -7.61 12.05
C TYR A 37 14.60 -7.97 10.57
N TYR A 38 14.46 -7.00 9.65
CA TYR A 38 14.33 -7.29 8.22
C TYR A 38 14.90 -6.18 7.32
N TRP A 39 15.23 -6.51 6.07
CA TRP A 39 15.53 -5.51 5.04
C TRP A 39 14.23 -4.91 4.49
N ARG A 40 14.06 -3.59 4.66
CA ARG A 40 12.98 -2.85 3.99
C ARG A 40 13.48 -2.20 2.71
N GLU A 41 12.60 -2.12 1.72
CA GLU A 41 12.89 -1.56 0.41
C GLU A 41 11.79 -0.61 -0.04
N ASP A 42 12.20 0.61 -0.41
CA ASP A 42 11.29 1.64 -0.88
C ASP A 42 11.97 2.53 -1.93
N PHE A 43 11.23 3.44 -2.53
CA PHE A 43 11.75 4.43 -3.44
C PHE A 43 11.11 5.81 -3.22
N SER A 44 11.76 6.81 -3.79
CA SER A 44 11.16 8.12 -4.01
C SER A 44 11.58 8.69 -5.37
N PHE A 45 10.73 9.48 -6.00
CA PHE A 45 11.07 10.27 -7.18
C PHE A 45 10.18 11.50 -7.27
N TRP A 46 10.54 12.45 -8.13
CA TRP A 46 9.67 13.58 -8.47
C TRP A 46 8.90 13.31 -9.76
N LEU A 47 7.58 13.44 -9.71
CA LEU A 47 6.68 13.33 -10.85
C LEU A 47 6.37 14.73 -11.40
N GLU A 48 6.66 14.93 -12.69
CA GLU A 48 6.25 16.10 -13.47
C GLU A 48 4.99 15.72 -14.29
N PRO A 49 3.78 16.17 -13.91
CA PRO A 49 2.54 15.72 -14.54
C PRO A 49 2.41 16.17 -16.01
N ASP A 50 1.91 15.29 -16.89
CA ASP A 50 1.69 15.57 -18.32
C ASP A 50 0.70 16.75 -18.53
N GLY A 51 -0.27 16.91 -17.62
CA GLY A 51 -1.28 17.98 -17.67
C GLY A 51 -0.80 19.35 -17.16
N GLY A 52 0.50 19.47 -16.83
CA GLY A 52 1.03 20.63 -16.11
C GLY A 52 0.65 20.62 -14.62
N GLY A 53 1.07 21.66 -13.90
CA GLY A 53 0.93 21.76 -12.45
C GLY A 53 2.23 21.50 -11.69
N PRO A 54 2.19 21.58 -10.35
CA PRO A 54 3.39 21.42 -9.55
C PRO A 54 3.90 19.97 -9.55
N ALA A 55 5.21 19.81 -9.48
CA ALA A 55 5.82 18.50 -9.34
C ALA A 55 5.49 17.89 -7.97
N LEU A 56 5.18 16.59 -7.96
CA LEU A 56 4.86 15.85 -6.74
C LEU A 56 6.00 14.91 -6.37
N GLN A 57 6.34 14.84 -5.09
CA GLN A 57 7.23 13.80 -4.60
C GLN A 57 6.42 12.52 -4.40
N ILE A 58 6.72 11.49 -5.18
CA ILE A 58 6.11 10.18 -5.05
C ILE A 58 7.03 9.31 -4.20
N VAL A 59 6.47 8.64 -3.20
CA VAL A 59 7.19 7.68 -2.36
C VAL A 59 6.46 6.35 -2.35
N SER A 60 7.19 5.24 -2.25
CA SER A 60 6.59 3.98 -1.78
C SER A 60 6.67 3.91 -0.26
N ARG A 61 5.85 3.07 0.35
CA ARG A 61 5.99 2.69 1.75
C ARG A 61 5.67 1.22 1.93
N GLU A 62 6.70 0.43 2.17
CA GLU A 62 6.51 -0.97 2.56
C GLU A 62 5.65 -1.04 3.83
N PRO A 63 4.54 -1.82 3.84
CA PRO A 63 3.73 -2.04 5.03
C PRO A 63 4.57 -2.64 6.16
N THR A 64 4.11 -2.47 7.42
CA THR A 64 4.76 -3.20 8.52
C THR A 64 4.56 -4.70 8.25
N PRO A 65 5.61 -5.52 8.27
CA PRO A 65 5.47 -6.97 8.27
C PRO A 65 4.46 -7.46 9.31
N ALA A 66 3.83 -8.61 9.03
CA ALA A 66 3.16 -9.36 10.07
C ALA A 66 4.01 -10.61 10.34
N TYR A 67 4.64 -10.65 11.52
CA TYR A 67 5.48 -11.77 11.94
C TYR A 67 6.68 -11.94 11.01
N HIS A 68 6.96 -13.16 10.55
CA HIS A 68 8.02 -13.50 9.59
C HIS A 68 7.61 -13.32 8.12
N TRP A 69 6.42 -12.77 7.84
CA TRP A 69 5.95 -12.53 6.47
C TRP A 69 6.13 -11.08 6.01
N ARG A 70 6.64 -10.96 4.78
CA ARG A 70 6.74 -9.71 4.05
C ARG A 70 5.38 -9.40 3.40
N MET A 71 4.48 -8.88 4.22
CA MET A 71 3.07 -8.63 3.89
C MET A 71 2.86 -7.40 2.99
N GLY A 72 3.50 -7.38 1.82
CA GLY A 72 3.23 -6.36 0.81
C GLY A 72 4.45 -5.62 0.32
N THR A 73 5.40 -6.34 -0.26
CA THR A 73 6.21 -5.70 -1.29
C THR A 73 5.65 -6.01 -2.65
N THR A 74 5.84 -5.08 -3.57
CA THR A 74 6.50 -5.52 -4.81
C THR A 74 7.71 -4.67 -5.12
N TYR A 75 8.87 -5.17 -4.71
CA TYR A 75 10.10 -4.96 -5.47
C TYR A 75 11.12 -6.12 -5.39
N PRO A 76 10.79 -7.37 -5.76
CA PRO A 76 11.83 -8.33 -6.08
C PRO A 76 12.16 -8.19 -7.58
N LYS A 77 12.94 -7.18 -7.96
CA LYS A 77 13.45 -7.01 -9.34
C LYS A 77 12.37 -6.68 -10.40
N GLY A 78 11.63 -5.59 -10.23
CA GLY A 78 10.83 -5.05 -11.34
C GLY A 78 11.69 -4.76 -12.59
N PRO A 79 11.09 -4.32 -13.72
CA PRO A 79 11.84 -4.18 -14.97
C PRO A 79 13.07 -3.28 -14.77
N ALA A 80 14.17 -3.58 -15.45
CA ALA A 80 15.30 -2.67 -15.51
C ALA A 80 14.81 -1.35 -16.15
N VAL A 81 14.72 -0.30 -15.33
CA VAL A 81 14.27 1.02 -15.76
C VAL A 81 15.49 1.94 -15.78
N ASP A 82 15.76 2.53 -16.94
CA ASP A 82 16.69 3.65 -17.02
C ASP A 82 16.02 4.92 -16.49
N TRP A 83 16.15 5.15 -15.19
CA TRP A 83 15.60 6.34 -14.53
C TRP A 83 16.28 7.64 -14.96
N SER A 84 17.51 7.58 -15.52
CA SER A 84 18.21 8.77 -16.00
C SER A 84 17.56 9.36 -17.26
N SER A 85 16.87 8.52 -18.04
CA SER A 85 16.08 8.93 -19.21
C SER A 85 14.82 9.74 -18.90
N LYS A 86 14.49 9.89 -17.61
CA LYS A 86 13.23 10.46 -17.12
C LYS A 86 12.00 9.75 -17.73
N PRO A 87 11.82 8.45 -17.43
CA PRO A 87 10.81 7.65 -18.07
C PRO A 87 9.42 8.21 -17.78
N ARG A 88 8.49 7.98 -18.72
CA ARG A 88 7.08 8.28 -18.50
C ARG A 88 6.48 7.20 -17.60
N VAL A 89 5.74 7.64 -16.59
CA VAL A 89 5.14 6.77 -15.58
C VAL A 89 3.67 7.13 -15.38
N ARG A 90 2.87 6.13 -15.01
CA ARG A 90 1.53 6.34 -14.44
C ARG A 90 1.57 5.94 -12.98
N VAL A 91 0.98 6.76 -12.12
CA VAL A 91 0.94 6.54 -10.68
C VAL A 91 -0.49 6.65 -10.21
N VAL A 92 -0.96 5.63 -9.50
CA VAL A 92 -2.08 5.78 -8.59
C VAL A 92 -1.52 5.89 -7.19
N ALA A 93 -1.91 6.94 -6.47
CA ALA A 93 -1.38 7.28 -5.17
C ALA A 93 -2.47 7.82 -4.24
N VAL A 94 -2.09 7.97 -2.97
CA VAL A 94 -2.84 8.73 -1.98
C VAL A 94 -2.04 9.95 -1.58
N SER A 95 -2.71 11.10 -1.43
CA SER A 95 -2.04 12.33 -1.00
C SER A 95 -1.47 12.19 0.42
N GLY A 96 -0.26 12.69 0.64
CA GLY A 96 0.43 12.60 1.93
C GLY A 96 1.24 11.30 2.08
N LEU A 97 1.77 11.11 3.30
CA LEU A 97 2.39 9.84 3.67
C LEU A 97 1.35 8.91 4.27
N ASP A 98 1.17 7.73 3.69
CA ASP A 98 0.24 6.69 4.13
C ASP A 98 0.83 5.90 5.31
N ARG A 99 1.18 6.61 6.40
CA ARG A 99 1.76 6.04 7.61
C ARG A 99 1.65 6.96 8.81
N ASP A 100 1.52 6.33 9.98
CA ASP A 100 1.79 6.95 11.29
C ASP A 100 3.02 6.26 11.94
N PRO A 101 4.08 6.99 12.33
CA PRO A 101 4.31 8.41 12.06
C PRO A 101 4.56 8.68 10.57
N ALA A 102 4.28 9.91 10.16
CA ALA A 102 4.43 10.39 8.79
C ALA A 102 5.92 10.66 8.41
N GLU A 103 6.78 9.66 8.60
CA GLU A 103 8.22 9.74 8.34
C GLU A 103 8.68 8.81 7.21
N PHE A 104 9.57 9.32 6.36
CA PHE A 104 10.26 8.54 5.32
C PHE A 104 11.76 8.47 5.60
N TYR A 105 12.14 7.64 6.58
CA TYR A 105 13.54 7.28 6.83
C TYR A 105 14.47 8.46 7.16
N GLY A 106 13.96 9.42 7.92
CA GLY A 106 14.69 10.65 8.26
C GLY A 106 14.84 11.62 7.08
N GLN A 107 14.27 11.32 5.92
CA GLN A 107 14.23 12.26 4.80
C GLN A 107 13.22 13.37 5.06
N LYS A 108 13.62 14.59 4.72
CA LYS A 108 12.70 15.73 4.69
C LYS A 108 11.82 15.63 3.46
N LEU A 109 10.55 15.34 3.66
CA LEU A 109 9.56 15.26 2.59
C LEU A 109 9.12 16.66 2.11
N SER A 110 8.78 16.73 0.83
CA SER A 110 8.05 17.86 0.26
C SER A 110 6.67 17.99 0.92
N PRO A 111 6.13 19.21 1.08
CA PRO A 111 4.71 19.40 1.40
C PRO A 111 3.76 18.79 0.35
N GLN A 112 4.28 18.54 -0.85
CA GLN A 112 3.56 17.98 -2.00
C GLN A 112 3.98 16.53 -2.22
N VAL A 113 3.78 15.70 -1.20
CA VAL A 113 4.11 14.26 -1.22
C VAL A 113 2.86 13.42 -1.45
N ALA A 114 3.02 12.29 -2.12
CA ALA A 114 2.00 11.27 -2.25
C ALA A 114 2.62 9.87 -2.13
N THR A 115 1.88 8.96 -1.48
CA THR A 115 2.30 7.56 -1.34
C THR A 115 1.71 6.75 -2.49
N ALA A 116 2.58 6.11 -3.27
CA ALA A 116 2.17 5.26 -4.37
C ALA A 116 1.40 4.03 -3.86
N LEU A 117 0.25 3.77 -4.48
CA LEU A 117 -0.46 2.50 -4.36
C LEU A 117 -0.10 1.59 -5.54
N VAL A 118 0.00 2.15 -6.74
CA VAL A 118 0.46 1.43 -7.94
C VAL A 118 1.27 2.38 -8.81
N LEU A 119 2.41 1.91 -9.30
CA LEU A 119 3.28 2.61 -10.24
C LEU A 119 3.49 1.74 -11.47
N TRP A 120 3.20 2.28 -12.64
CA TRP A 120 3.54 1.70 -13.93
C TRP A 120 4.68 2.47 -14.56
N VAL A 121 5.66 1.73 -15.10
CA VAL A 121 6.71 2.27 -15.96
C VAL A 121 6.61 1.56 -17.30
N ASN A 122 6.48 2.32 -18.39
CA ASN A 122 6.26 1.77 -19.74
C ASN A 122 5.11 0.74 -19.76
N GLU A 123 3.97 1.09 -19.13
CA GLU A 123 2.74 0.27 -19.04
C GLU A 123 2.86 -1.03 -18.23
N ARG A 124 4.04 -1.32 -17.65
CA ARG A 124 4.24 -2.49 -16.80
C ARG A 124 4.19 -2.10 -15.33
N PRO A 125 3.48 -2.86 -14.46
CA PRO A 125 3.50 -2.60 -13.04
C PRO A 125 4.94 -2.75 -12.53
N PHE A 126 5.44 -1.69 -11.92
CA PHE A 126 6.74 -1.61 -11.29
C PHE A 126 6.59 -1.83 -9.79
N TYR A 127 5.59 -1.19 -9.18
CA TYR A 127 5.29 -1.32 -7.76
C TYR A 127 3.78 -1.35 -7.52
N VAL A 128 3.38 -2.15 -6.54
CA VAL A 128 2.01 -2.38 -6.06
C VAL A 128 2.10 -2.46 -4.52
N ASN A 129 1.39 -1.57 -3.84
CA ASN A 129 1.22 -1.61 -2.39
C ASN A 129 0.08 -2.56 -2.06
N ASN A 130 0.42 -3.81 -1.76
CA ASN A 130 -0.59 -4.83 -1.49
C ASN A 130 -1.26 -4.63 -0.13
N TRP A 131 -0.91 -3.65 0.70
CA TRP A 131 -1.60 -3.44 1.97
C TRP A 131 -2.78 -2.48 1.85
N PHE A 132 -4.00 -2.99 2.03
CA PHE A 132 -5.21 -2.19 2.02
C PHE A 132 -5.50 -1.59 3.40
N HIS A 133 -5.26 -0.29 3.54
CA HIS A 133 -5.59 0.47 4.75
C HIS A 133 -7.05 0.96 4.71
N SER A 134 -7.56 1.37 5.87
CA SER A 134 -8.80 2.14 5.97
C SER A 134 -8.56 3.58 5.54
N TRP A 135 -8.42 3.80 4.24
CA TRP A 135 -8.46 5.13 3.66
C TRP A 135 -9.89 5.68 3.65
N GLY A 136 -10.06 6.97 3.33
CA GLY A 136 -11.40 7.51 3.07
C GLY A 136 -12.11 6.73 1.95
N ALA A 137 -13.45 6.67 1.98
CA ALA A 137 -14.25 5.82 1.08
C ALA A 137 -13.93 6.03 -0.41
N ASP A 138 -13.69 7.27 -0.84
CA ASP A 138 -13.33 7.60 -2.22
C ASP A 138 -11.98 6.97 -2.62
N THR A 139 -11.01 7.00 -1.70
CA THR A 139 -9.68 6.43 -1.92
C THR A 139 -9.73 4.91 -1.96
N VAL A 140 -10.50 4.30 -1.06
CA VAL A 140 -10.75 2.85 -1.06
C VAL A 140 -11.41 2.44 -2.39
N ALA A 141 -12.42 3.17 -2.85
CA ALA A 141 -13.10 2.87 -4.12
C ALA A 141 -12.16 3.03 -5.33
N ALA A 142 -11.31 4.06 -5.33
CA ALA A 142 -10.32 4.28 -6.39
C ALA A 142 -9.29 3.15 -6.44
N ALA A 143 -8.73 2.76 -5.29
CA ALA A 143 -7.82 1.62 -5.16
C ALA A 143 -8.50 0.32 -5.60
N ALA A 144 -9.69 0.02 -5.06
CA ALA A 144 -10.43 -1.19 -5.39
C ALA A 144 -10.68 -1.34 -6.89
N ARG A 145 -11.01 -0.24 -7.59
CA ARG A 145 -11.19 -0.24 -9.06
C ARG A 145 -9.96 -0.72 -9.82
N ILE A 146 -8.76 -0.42 -9.33
CA ILE A 146 -7.52 -0.79 -10.00
C ILE A 146 -7.17 -2.24 -9.74
N TYR A 147 -7.37 -2.72 -8.52
CA TYR A 147 -7.05 -4.09 -8.11
C TYR A 147 -8.11 -5.09 -8.57
N ALA A 148 -9.34 -4.65 -8.81
CA ALA A 148 -10.46 -5.52 -9.13
C ALA A 148 -10.17 -6.42 -10.33
N ASN A 149 -10.24 -7.73 -10.08
CA ASN A 149 -10.09 -8.80 -11.06
C ASN A 149 -8.72 -8.84 -11.75
N GLN A 150 -7.71 -8.15 -11.21
CA GLN A 150 -6.33 -8.23 -11.71
C GLN A 150 -5.66 -9.55 -11.24
N PRO A 151 -4.74 -10.10 -12.05
CA PRO A 151 -3.89 -11.20 -11.60
C PRO A 151 -2.82 -10.71 -10.62
N ALA A 152 -1.99 -11.63 -10.12
CA ALA A 152 -0.77 -11.25 -9.40
C ALA A 152 0.04 -10.21 -10.20
N PRO A 153 0.65 -9.21 -9.54
CA PRO A 153 0.83 -9.11 -8.09
C PRO A 153 -0.23 -8.24 -7.38
N PHE A 154 -1.44 -8.10 -7.94
CA PHE A 154 -2.51 -7.27 -7.37
C PHE A 154 -3.35 -7.99 -6.29
N ASP A 155 -2.76 -8.96 -5.61
CA ASP A 155 -3.30 -9.45 -4.34
C ASP A 155 -3.19 -8.37 -3.25
N ILE A 156 -3.99 -8.52 -2.20
CA ILE A 156 -4.04 -7.57 -1.09
C ILE A 156 -3.94 -8.27 0.27
N TYR A 157 -3.35 -7.57 1.22
CA TYR A 157 -3.25 -7.90 2.63
C TYR A 157 -3.99 -6.85 3.44
N GLY A 158 -4.40 -7.22 4.64
CA GLY A 158 -4.96 -6.27 5.59
C GLY A 158 -5.40 -6.92 6.88
N PHE A 159 -5.92 -6.09 7.80
CA PHE A 159 -6.54 -6.57 9.02
C PHE A 159 -7.97 -7.04 8.74
N VAL A 160 -8.36 -8.20 9.28
CA VAL A 160 -9.74 -8.69 9.22
C VAL A 160 -10.70 -7.69 9.85
N LYS A 161 -10.34 -7.20 11.05
CA LYS A 161 -11.07 -6.12 11.73
C LYS A 161 -10.59 -4.78 11.16
N GLY A 162 -11.52 -3.99 10.65
CA GLY A 162 -11.20 -2.72 9.99
C GLY A 162 -10.86 -2.87 8.50
N ALA A 163 -11.18 -4.02 7.88
CA ALA A 163 -11.07 -4.20 6.45
C ALA A 163 -11.87 -3.09 5.72
N PRO A 164 -11.25 -2.37 4.77
CA PRO A 164 -11.89 -1.25 4.08
C PRO A 164 -12.95 -1.69 3.06
N LEU A 165 -12.91 -2.95 2.65
CA LEU A 165 -13.84 -3.56 1.70
C LEU A 165 -14.61 -4.70 2.37
N ALA A 166 -15.84 -4.91 1.93
CA ALA A 166 -16.64 -6.04 2.38
C ALA A 166 -16.02 -7.37 1.89
N PHE A 167 -16.07 -8.39 2.73
CA PHE A 167 -15.73 -9.76 2.33
C PHE A 167 -16.86 -10.38 1.50
N SER A 168 -16.51 -11.24 0.54
CA SER A 168 -17.47 -12.09 -0.20
C SER A 168 -18.28 -13.00 0.75
N PRO A 169 -19.47 -13.48 0.36
CA PRO A 169 -20.27 -14.39 1.20
C PRO A 169 -19.51 -15.62 1.69
N GLU A 170 -18.68 -16.20 0.83
CA GLU A 170 -17.81 -17.35 1.14
C GLU A 170 -16.76 -16.95 2.18
N ALA A 171 -16.08 -15.82 1.97
CA ALA A 171 -15.11 -15.29 2.92
C ALA A 171 -15.73 -14.96 4.29
N GLN A 172 -16.95 -14.42 4.33
CA GLN A 172 -17.67 -14.17 5.58
C GLN A 172 -17.99 -15.47 6.33
N THR A 173 -18.32 -16.53 5.60
CA THR A 173 -18.55 -17.86 6.19
C THR A 173 -17.28 -18.41 6.81
N LEU A 174 -16.15 -18.30 6.10
CA LEU A 174 -14.85 -18.72 6.60
C LEU A 174 -14.44 -17.92 7.85
N LEU A 175 -14.60 -16.60 7.85
CA LEU A 175 -14.29 -15.75 9.00
C LEU A 175 -15.10 -16.10 10.26
N ARG A 176 -16.34 -16.56 10.11
CA ARG A 176 -17.14 -17.06 11.24
C ARG A 176 -16.59 -18.36 11.83
N GLN A 177 -15.99 -19.22 11.01
CA GLN A 177 -15.33 -20.46 11.44
C GLN A 177 -13.98 -20.20 12.11
N HIS A 178 -13.35 -19.06 11.80
CA HIS A 178 -12.03 -18.68 12.28
C HIS A 178 -12.03 -17.32 13.02
N PRO A 179 -12.72 -17.18 14.17
CA PRO A 179 -12.87 -15.90 14.86
C PRO A 179 -11.56 -15.33 15.43
N ALA A 180 -10.51 -16.16 15.51
CA ALA A 180 -9.18 -15.75 15.95
C ALA A 180 -8.35 -15.07 14.85
N ALA A 181 -8.78 -15.15 13.57
CA ALA A 181 -8.08 -14.56 12.45
C ALA A 181 -7.86 -13.06 12.64
N ARG A 182 -6.63 -12.59 12.35
CA ARG A 182 -6.21 -11.19 12.51
C ARG A 182 -5.92 -10.53 11.18
N PHE A 183 -5.26 -11.25 10.28
CA PHE A 183 -4.88 -10.76 8.97
C PHE A 183 -5.47 -11.63 7.87
N TYR A 184 -5.68 -11.01 6.71
CA TYR A 184 -6.04 -11.70 5.49
C TYR A 184 -5.01 -11.43 4.40
N HIS A 185 -4.95 -12.36 3.45
CA HIS A 185 -4.41 -12.18 2.11
C HIS A 185 -5.53 -12.56 1.14
N GLY A 186 -5.82 -11.74 0.14
CA GLY A 186 -6.98 -11.92 -0.73
C GLY A 186 -6.87 -11.21 -2.08
N LEU A 187 -7.95 -11.30 -2.85
CA LEU A 187 -8.10 -10.65 -4.14
C LEU A 187 -9.29 -9.69 -4.09
N VAL A 188 -9.17 -8.55 -4.76
CA VAL A 188 -10.32 -7.66 -4.98
C VAL A 188 -11.13 -8.20 -6.17
N ARG A 189 -12.41 -8.46 -5.95
CA ARG A 189 -13.36 -8.91 -6.97
C ARG A 189 -14.51 -7.93 -7.13
N GLY A 190 -15.09 -7.90 -8.33
CA GLY A 190 -16.36 -7.20 -8.57
C GLY A 190 -16.26 -6.12 -9.65
N ARG A 191 -17.13 -5.11 -9.53
CA ARG A 191 -17.33 -4.05 -10.55
C ARG A 191 -17.46 -2.68 -9.87
N PRO A 192 -17.35 -1.57 -10.62
CA PRO A 192 -17.53 -0.23 -10.06
C PRO A 192 -18.76 -0.11 -9.15
N GLY A 193 -18.54 0.37 -7.92
CA GLY A 193 -19.56 0.50 -6.87
C GLY A 193 -19.84 -0.75 -6.06
N HIS A 194 -19.31 -1.91 -6.45
CA HIS A 194 -19.54 -3.21 -5.81
C HIS A 194 -18.26 -4.05 -5.83
N TYR A 195 -17.33 -3.72 -4.94
CA TYR A 195 -16.09 -4.46 -4.74
C TYR A 195 -16.15 -5.28 -3.47
N GLN A 196 -15.57 -6.49 -3.51
CA GLN A 196 -15.47 -7.39 -2.37
C GLN A 196 -14.10 -8.03 -2.31
N VAL A 197 -13.74 -8.54 -1.13
CA VAL A 197 -12.53 -9.34 -0.91
C VAL A 197 -12.88 -10.83 -0.99
N GLU A 198 -12.24 -11.52 -1.91
CA GLU A 198 -12.11 -12.98 -1.92
C GLU A 198 -10.87 -13.36 -1.12
N LEU A 199 -10.96 -14.33 -0.21
CA LEU A 199 -9.84 -14.73 0.64
C LEU A 199 -8.95 -15.76 -0.08
N LEU A 200 -7.64 -15.56 0.01
CA LEU A 200 -6.62 -16.55 -0.35
C LEU A 200 -6.00 -17.19 0.89
N HIS A 201 -5.81 -16.41 1.96
CA HIS A 201 -5.31 -16.91 3.24
C HIS A 201 -5.96 -16.18 4.42
N LEU A 202 -6.06 -16.90 5.53
CA LEU A 202 -6.33 -16.33 6.86
C LEU A 202 -5.16 -16.63 7.79
N ILE A 203 -4.80 -15.63 8.59
CA ILE A 203 -3.63 -15.66 9.46
C ILE A 203 -4.05 -15.31 10.88
N GLU A 204 -3.65 -16.14 11.84
CA GLU A 204 -3.77 -15.88 13.28
C GLU A 204 -2.42 -15.55 13.91
N GLN A 205 -2.48 -15.01 15.13
CA GLN A 205 -1.33 -14.94 16.04
C GLN A 205 -1.40 -16.13 16.99
N ASP A 206 -0.32 -16.87 17.15
CA ASP A 206 -0.22 -17.88 18.20
C ASP A 206 0.08 -17.26 19.58
N GLN A 207 0.25 -18.10 20.60
CA GLN A 207 0.49 -17.64 21.97
C GLN A 207 1.88 -17.02 22.18
N GLN A 208 2.84 -17.36 21.31
CA GLN A 208 4.21 -16.86 21.31
C GLN A 208 4.32 -15.53 20.56
N GLY A 209 3.24 -15.12 19.90
CA GLY A 209 3.19 -13.91 19.12
C GLY A 209 3.57 -14.12 17.66
N GLU A 210 3.79 -15.36 17.23
CA GLU A 210 4.12 -15.73 15.86
C GLU A 210 2.89 -15.85 14.98
N GLY A 211 3.11 -15.70 13.68
CA GLY A 211 2.07 -15.81 12.67
C GLY A 211 1.82 -17.25 12.28
N LYS A 212 0.55 -17.64 12.15
CA LYS A 212 0.16 -18.94 11.61
C LYS A 212 -0.94 -18.83 10.56
N ILE A 213 -0.70 -19.40 9.38
CA ILE A 213 -1.73 -19.56 8.35
C ILE A 213 -2.70 -20.66 8.83
N ILE A 214 -3.96 -20.30 8.99
CA ILE A 214 -5.03 -21.22 9.44
C ILE A 214 -5.95 -21.66 8.30
N TRP A 215 -5.87 -20.98 7.16
CA TRP A 215 -6.56 -21.35 5.94
C TRP A 215 -5.78 -20.84 4.73
N GLY A 216 -5.76 -21.63 3.65
CA GLY A 216 -4.96 -21.39 2.44
C GLY A 216 -3.61 -22.12 2.45
N PRO A 217 -2.96 -22.26 1.29
CA PRO A 217 -1.66 -22.95 1.16
C PRO A 217 -0.51 -22.12 1.76
N SER A 218 0.42 -22.75 2.48
CA SER A 218 1.53 -22.04 3.14
C SER A 218 2.56 -21.42 2.18
N ALA A 219 2.65 -21.90 0.94
CA ALA A 219 3.61 -21.44 -0.06
C ALA A 219 3.29 -20.05 -0.67
N GLY A 220 2.18 -19.42 -0.28
CA GLY A 220 1.63 -18.23 -0.95
C GLY A 220 2.03 -16.88 -0.39
N ILE A 221 2.80 -16.80 0.71
CA ILE A 221 3.15 -15.52 1.36
C ILE A 221 4.67 -15.35 1.41
N PRO A 222 5.22 -14.25 0.86
CA PRO A 222 6.65 -13.98 0.92
C PRO A 222 7.16 -13.89 2.37
N LEU A 223 8.33 -14.48 2.63
CA LEU A 223 9.03 -14.35 3.92
C LEU A 223 9.84 -13.05 3.97
N LEU A 224 10.18 -12.62 5.18
CA LEU A 224 11.11 -11.50 5.37
C LEU A 224 12.50 -11.85 4.86
N ASP A 225 13.16 -10.83 4.30
CA ASP A 225 14.57 -10.90 3.95
C ASP A 225 15.38 -10.58 5.21
N GLU A 226 15.73 -11.63 5.95
CA GLU A 226 16.50 -11.55 7.18
C GLU A 226 18.01 -11.50 6.89
N ARG A 227 18.80 -10.95 7.82
CA ARG A 227 20.25 -11.16 7.80
C ARG A 227 20.49 -12.65 8.02
N LYS A 228 21.00 -13.35 7.00
CA LYS A 228 21.55 -14.68 7.20
C LYS A 228 22.60 -14.58 8.32
N PRO A 229 22.58 -15.49 9.32
CA PRO A 229 23.58 -15.51 10.38
C PRO A 229 24.99 -15.68 9.82
#